data_AF-A0A0S9KP84-F1
#
_entry.id   AF-A0A0S9KP84-F1
#
_cell.length_a   1.000
_cell.length_b   1.000
_cell.length_c   1.000
_cell.angle_alpha   90.00
_cell.angle_beta   90.00
_cell.angle_gamma   90.00
#
_symmetry.space_group_name_H-M   'P 1'
#
loop_
_entity.id
_entity.type
_entity.pdbx_description
1 polymer ?
#
loop_
_entity_poly.entity_id
_entity_poly.type
_entity_poly.pdbx_seq_one_letter_code
_entity_poly.pdbx_strand_id
1 'polypeptide(L)' 'MTREQLEQCRRALASADTSDEMRALASDLLDTLLRMYDGGRLSREVLLLVLDSLALIPDLVVCVDRIRARLGDSQSEPGA' A
#
# COMPACT_ATOMS: atom_id res chain seq x y z
N MET A 1 -7.31 -0.81 9.93
CA MET A 1 -5.83 -0.82 10.05
C MET A 1 -5.10 -0.47 8.75
N THR A 2 -5.79 -0.25 7.63
CA THR A 2 -5.14 -0.06 6.32
C THR A 2 -4.58 1.36 6.11
N ARG A 3 -5.20 2.39 6.70
CA ARG A 3 -4.81 3.80 6.55
C ARG A 3 -3.40 4.12 7.08
N GLU A 4 -3.12 3.75 8.34
CA GLU A 4 -1.81 4.01 8.96
C GLU A 4 -0.66 3.35 8.18
N GLN A 5 -0.91 2.17 7.60
CA GLN A 5 0.08 1.48 6.78
C GLN A 5 0.32 2.19 5.44
N LEU A 6 -0.75 2.68 4.78
CA LEU A 6 -0.61 3.49 3.58
C LEU A 6 0.18 4.79 3.85
N GLU A 7 -0.05 5.42 5.01
CA GLU A 7 0.74 6.57 5.44
C GLU A 7 2.20 6.21 5.72
N GLN A 8 2.46 5.01 6.25
CA GLN A 8 3.81 4.50 6.45
C GLN A 8 4.54 4.23 5.12
N CYS A 9 3.86 3.66 4.12
CA CYS A 9 4.39 3.54 2.75
C CYS A 9 4.73 4.90 2.16
N ARG A 10 3.85 5.91 2.35
CA ARG A 10 4.08 7.27 1.85
C ARG A 10 5.31 7.90 2.48
N ARG A 11 5.56 7.66 3.76
CA ARG A 11 6.78 8.12 4.45
C ARG A 11 8.03 7.40 3.92
N ALA A 12 7.95 6.09 3.70
CA ALA A 12 9.06 5.33 3.14
C ALA A 12 9.42 5.77 1.71
N LEU A 13 8.41 6.11 0.90
CA LEU A 13 8.58 6.67 -0.44
C LEU A 13 9.31 8.01 -0.43
N ALA A 14 9.07 8.86 0.57
CA ALA A 14 9.77 10.13 0.71
C ALA A 14 11.28 9.95 0.95
N SER A 15 11.69 8.82 1.55
CA SER A 15 13.09 8.45 1.76
C SER A 15 13.67 7.49 0.72
N ALA A 16 12.89 7.07 -0.27
CA ALA A 16 13.30 6.09 -1.28
C ALA A 16 14.28 6.71 -2.28
N ASP A 17 15.32 5.94 -2.65
CA ASP A 17 16.31 6.33 -3.67
C ASP A 17 15.76 6.02 -5.08
N THR A 18 14.63 6.66 -5.40
CA THR A 18 13.95 6.52 -6.69
C THR A 18 13.92 7.86 -7.44
N SER A 19 13.70 7.80 -8.75
CA SER A 19 13.54 9.00 -9.58
C SER A 19 12.37 9.84 -9.09
N ASP A 20 12.48 11.17 -9.18
CA ASP A 20 11.44 12.10 -8.72
C ASP A 20 10.09 11.85 -9.42
N GLU A 21 10.13 11.42 -10.68
CA GLU A 21 8.93 11.05 -11.45
C GLU A 21 8.24 9.80 -10.90
N MET A 22 9.00 8.75 -10.59
CA MET A 22 8.48 7.53 -9.94
C MET A 22 7.97 7.82 -8.54
N ARG A 23 8.66 8.69 -7.80
CA ARG A 23 8.23 9.16 -6.48
C ARG A 23 6.89 9.89 -6.57
N ALA A 24 6.73 10.80 -7.52
CA ALA A 24 5.48 11.53 -7.73
C ALA A 24 4.33 10.60 -8.10
N LEU A 25 4.54 9.67 -9.03
CA LEU A 25 3.55 8.66 -9.45
C LEU A 25 3.10 7.78 -8.29
N ALA A 26 4.04 7.21 -7.52
CA ALA A 26 3.70 6.37 -6.39
C ALA A 26 3.03 7.17 -5.25
N SER A 27 3.40 8.44 -5.06
CA SER A 27 2.76 9.31 -4.09
C SER A 27 1.31 9.61 -4.46
N ASP A 28 1.04 9.90 -5.74
CA ASP A 28 -0.31 10.15 -6.24
C ASP A 28 -1.20 8.90 -6.14
N LEU A 29 -0.62 7.72 -6.41
CA LEU A 29 -1.27 6.42 -6.26
C LEU A 29 -1.66 6.16 -4.79
N LEU A 30 -0.75 6.44 -3.85
CA LEU A 30 -1.00 6.31 -2.41
C LEU A 30 -2.05 7.31 -1.92
N ASP A 31 -2.04 8.54 -2.42
CA ASP A 31 -3.05 9.56 -2.09
C ASP A 31 -4.44 9.15 -2.59
N THR A 32 -4.51 8.62 -3.83
CA THR A 32 -5.74 8.07 -4.40
C THR A 32 -6.28 6.92 -3.56
N LEU A 33 -5.42 5.99 -3.15
CA LEU A 33 -5.81 4.89 -2.25
C LEU A 33 -6.36 5.38 -0.92
N LEU A 34 -5.73 6.39 -0.31
CA LEU A 34 -6.21 7.00 0.94
C LEU A 34 -7.59 7.62 0.75
N ARG A 35 -7.81 8.37 -0.33
CA ARG A 35 -9.13 8.95 -0.66
C ARG A 35 -10.19 7.87 -0.89
N MET A 36 -9.84 6.77 -1.56
CA MET A 36 -10.75 5.65 -1.77
C MET A 36 -11.08 4.92 -0.46
N TYR A 37 -10.10 4.78 0.43
CA TYR A 37 -10.27 4.20 1.76
C TYR A 37 -11.17 5.06 2.63
N ASP A 38 -10.90 6.37 2.73
CA ASP A 38 -11.71 7.33 3.48
C ASP A 38 -13.15 7.41 2.93
N GLY A 39 -13.31 7.23 1.61
CA GLY A 39 -14.62 7.16 0.96
C GLY A 39 -15.34 5.80 1.08
N GLY A 40 -14.76 4.79 1.75
CA GLY A 40 -15.33 3.45 1.86
C GLY A 40 -15.47 2.69 0.54
N ARG A 41 -14.81 3.15 -0.53
CA ARG A 41 -14.86 2.58 -1.89
C ARG A 41 -13.69 1.64 -2.18
N LEU A 42 -12.79 1.47 -1.21
CA LEU A 42 -11.62 0.64 -1.38
C LEU A 42 -11.95 -0.83 -1.12
N SER A 43 -12.16 -1.57 -2.21
CA SER A 43 -12.26 -3.03 -2.16
C SER A 43 -10.89 -3.68 -1.94
N ARG A 44 -10.88 -4.85 -1.30
CA ARG A 44 -9.65 -5.63 -1.05
C ARG A 44 -8.91 -5.96 -2.35
N GLU A 45 -9.61 -6.29 -3.42
CA GLU A 45 -9.03 -6.61 -4.73
C GLU A 45 -8.32 -5.40 -5.34
N VAL A 46 -8.94 -4.22 -5.26
CA VAL A 46 -8.32 -2.96 -5.72
C VAL A 46 -7.06 -2.66 -4.92
N LEU A 47 -7.12 -2.83 -3.60
CA LEU A 47 -5.95 -2.66 -2.75
C LEU A 47 -4.82 -3.63 -3.14
N LEU A 48 -5.12 -4.91 -3.36
CA LEU A 48 -4.12 -5.91 -3.78
C LEU A 48 -3.49 -5.57 -5.13
N LEU A 49 -4.29 -5.14 -6.11
CA LEU A 49 -3.81 -4.73 -7.43
C LEU A 49 -2.86 -3.53 -7.36
N VAL A 50 -3.22 -2.54 -6.53
CA VAL A 50 -2.38 -1.35 -6.35
C VAL A 50 -1.10 -1.71 -5.58
N LEU A 51 -1.18 -2.61 -4.61
CA LEU A 51 0.01 -3.15 -3.93
C LEU A 51 0.94 -3.90 -4.90
N ASP A 52 0.42 -4.69 -5.84
CA ASP A 52 1.24 -5.29 -6.92
C ASP A 52 1.95 -4.22 -7.75
N SER A 53 1.25 -3.15 -8.08
CA SER A 53 1.82 -2.04 -8.85
C SER A 53 2.93 -1.31 -8.08
N LEU A 54 2.74 -1.11 -6.78
CA LEU A 54 3.76 -0.52 -5.89
C LEU A 54 4.95 -1.47 -5.65
N ALA A 55 4.74 -2.78 -5.69
CA ALA A 55 5.81 -3.77 -5.57
C ALA A 55 6.79 -3.76 -6.75
N LEU A 56 6.43 -3.13 -7.87
CA LEU A 56 7.35 -2.90 -8.99
C LEU A 56 8.44 -1.86 -8.64
N ILE A 57 8.24 -1.07 -7.58
CA ILE A 57 9.22 -0.11 -7.08
C ILE A 57 10.04 -0.80 -5.97
N PRO A 58 11.34 -1.08 -6.19
CA PRO A 58 12.14 -1.91 -5.29
C PRO A 58 12.19 -1.36 -3.85
N ASP A 59 12.31 -0.04 -3.67
CA ASP A 59 12.28 0.61 -2.35
C ASP A 59 10.96 0.42 -1.59
N LEU A 60 9.85 0.15 -2.28
CA LEU A 60 8.53 0.00 -1.67
C LEU A 60 8.16 -1.45 -1.39
N VAL A 61 8.92 -2.43 -1.88
CA VAL A 61 8.62 -3.87 -1.73
C VAL A 61 8.45 -4.24 -0.26
N VAL A 62 9.34 -3.78 0.62
CA VAL A 62 9.29 -4.09 2.06
C VAL A 62 8.02 -3.52 2.71
N CYS A 63 7.60 -2.33 2.28
CA CYS A 63 6.38 -1.70 2.77
C CYS A 63 5.13 -2.42 2.26
N VAL A 64 5.11 -2.79 0.98
CA VAL A 64 4.02 -3.58 0.37
C VAL A 64 3.88 -4.94 1.04
N ASP A 65 4.99 -5.63 1.29
CA ASP A 65 5.00 -6.96 1.90
C ASP A 65 4.42 -6.94 3.32
N ARG A 66 4.74 -5.91 4.11
CA ARG A 66 4.13 -5.70 5.44
C ARG A 66 2.62 -5.50 5.37
N ILE A 67 2.13 -4.74 4.38
CA ILE A 67 0.69 -4.55 4.18
C ILE A 67 0.02 -5.88 3.80
N ARG A 68 0.64 -6.63 2.89
CA ARG A 68 0.14 -7.94 2.45
C ARG A 68 0.11 -8.96 3.58
N ALA A 69 1.16 -9.05 4.39
CA ALA A 69 1.21 -9.94 5.54
C ALA A 69 0.03 -9.70 6.50
N ARG A 70 -0.31 -8.44 6.77
CA ARG A 70 -1.47 -8.11 7.64
C ARG A 70 -2.83 -8.33 6.96
N LEU A 71 -2.92 -8.16 5.64
CA LEU A 71 -4.12 -8.51 4.85
C LEU A 71 -4.36 -10.03 4.78
N GLY A 72 -3.28 -10.82 4.84
CA GLY A 72 -3.31 -12.28 4.91
C GLY A 72 -3.66 -12.79 6.30
N ASP A 73 -3.13 -12.15 7.35
CA ASP A 73 -3.41 -12.49 8.75
C ASP A 73 -4.90 -12.34 9.12
N SER A 74 -5.62 -11.43 8.45
CA SER A 74 -7.08 -11.28 8.59
C SER A 74 -7.89 -12.47 8.02
N GLN A 75 -7.26 -13.46 7.38
CA GLN A 75 -7.88 -14.74 6.99
C GLN A 75 -7.48 -15.91 7.89
N SER A 76 -6.57 -15.70 8.86
CA SER A 76 -6.25 -16.69 9.90
C SER A 76 -7.09 -16.42 11.15
N GLU A 77 -8.42 -16.47 11.01
CA GLU A 77 -9.21 -17.03 12.11
C GLU A 77 -9.16 -18.56 11.93
N PRO A 78 -8.36 -19.30 12.72
CA PRO A 78 -8.51 -20.75 12.77
C PRO A 78 -9.92 -21.04 13.29
N GLY A 79 -10.78 -21.51 12.39
CA GLY A 79 -12.06 -22.07 12.78
C GLY A 79 -11.85 -23.28 13.70
N ALA A 80 -12.52 -23.20 14.86
CA ALA A 80 -12.99 -24.28 15.73
C ALA A 80 -11.96 -25.29 16.30
#